data_AF-A0A7W0GII2-F1
#
_entry.id   AF-A0A7W0GII2-F1
#
_cell.length_a   1.000
_cell.length_b   1.000
_cell.length_c   1.000
_cell.angle_alpha   90.00
_cell.angle_beta   90.00
_cell.angle_gamma   90.00
#
_symmetry.space_group_name_H-M   'P 1'
#
loop_
_entity.id
_entity.type
_entity.pdbx_description
1 polymer ?
#
loop_
_entity_poly.entity_id
_entity_poly.type
_entity_poly.pdbx_seq_one_letter_code
_entity_poly.pdbx_strand_id
1 'polypeptide(L)'
;SAATADLERAGLTDWPEQPVPSEVRVAPGGRPVTVYPALVDEGTSVAIRALRTPVAQRRSTWAATRRLLQLSTPSPLKAVVRQLPARTKLGLQASPAGSVPELLEDCVQAAIDMVLTDGGGPPRDRAGFRALQADARARLVPLTGEMVTLVEPALAAAREVQQLLDAARGLSDDTLADLRGQLQGLVFPGFVSATGRARLPDLPRYLRGMLHRLERIPAAVARDAVAMTRVHAVHDEYRQLAAQLPDDPAVRAIRWLLEELRISLFAQSLGTRGQVSEKRIYRAMDEIAPTG
;
A
#
# COMPACT_ATOMS: atom_id res chain seq x y z
N SER A 1 31.46 14.67 -2.85
CA SER A 1 32.86 14.33 -2.45
C SER A 1 33.32 13.17 -3.32
N ALA A 2 34.62 12.97 -3.54
CA ALA A 2 35.12 11.79 -4.26
C ALA A 2 34.60 10.47 -3.63
N ALA A 3 34.57 10.41 -2.30
CA ALA A 3 34.08 9.23 -1.55
C ALA A 3 32.58 8.89 -1.76
N THR A 4 31.72 9.86 -2.10
CA THR A 4 30.33 9.57 -2.49
C THR A 4 30.22 9.12 -3.94
N ALA A 5 31.03 9.67 -4.83
CA ALA A 5 31.01 9.31 -6.25
C ALA A 5 31.49 7.87 -6.48
N ASP A 6 32.45 7.40 -5.69
CA ASP A 6 32.95 6.02 -5.75
C ASP A 6 31.91 4.97 -5.29
N LEU A 7 30.87 5.39 -4.56
CA LEU A 7 29.79 4.52 -4.08
C LEU A 7 28.59 4.47 -5.04
N GLU A 8 28.39 5.50 -5.86
CA GLU A 8 27.22 5.58 -6.73
C GLU A 8 27.39 4.71 -7.97
N ARG A 9 26.37 3.90 -8.25
CA ARG A 9 26.30 3.02 -9.43
C ARG A 9 24.87 3.05 -9.97
N ALA A 10 24.69 2.82 -11.25
CA ALA A 10 23.38 2.83 -11.91
C ALA A 10 23.25 1.63 -12.86
N GLY A 11 22.04 1.34 -13.33
CA GLY A 11 21.84 0.30 -14.33
C GLY A 11 22.00 -1.14 -13.83
N LEU A 12 21.95 -1.37 -12.51
CA LEU A 12 22.06 -2.71 -11.95
C LEU A 12 20.79 -3.51 -12.22
N THR A 13 20.94 -4.71 -12.79
CA THR A 13 19.85 -5.68 -13.01
C THR A 13 20.01 -6.93 -12.15
N ASP A 14 21.05 -6.97 -11.32
CA ASP A 14 21.37 -8.01 -10.34
C ASP A 14 21.89 -7.37 -9.06
N TRP A 15 22.00 -8.15 -7.98
CA TRP A 15 22.51 -7.66 -6.70
C TRP A 15 23.96 -7.15 -6.84
N PRO A 16 24.33 -6.02 -6.20
CA PRO A 16 25.69 -5.50 -6.23
C PRO A 16 26.73 -6.55 -5.83
N GLU A 17 27.86 -6.60 -6.56
CA GLU A 17 28.96 -7.50 -6.22
C GLU A 17 29.64 -7.13 -4.90
N GLN A 18 29.73 -5.83 -4.63
CA GLN A 18 30.28 -5.30 -3.39
C GLN A 18 29.14 -5.01 -2.42
N PRO A 19 29.28 -5.36 -1.12
CA PRO A 19 28.28 -5.02 -0.12
C PRO A 19 28.02 -3.52 -0.06
N VAL A 20 26.75 -3.14 0.05
CA VAL A 20 26.36 -1.73 0.27
C VAL A 20 26.45 -1.44 1.77
N PRO A 21 27.33 -0.51 2.21
CA PRO A 21 27.48 -0.19 3.63
C PRO A 21 26.21 0.46 4.19
N SER A 22 25.94 0.23 5.49
CA SER A 22 24.74 0.79 6.15
C SER A 22 24.81 2.30 6.33
N GLU A 23 25.99 2.85 6.54
CA GLU A 23 26.23 4.29 6.60
C GLU A 23 27.66 4.61 6.19
N VAL A 24 27.88 5.82 5.68
CA VAL A 24 29.21 6.32 5.34
C VAL A 24 29.31 7.76 5.82
N ARG A 25 30.42 8.09 6.49
CA ARG A 25 30.75 9.47 6.84
C ARG A 25 31.52 10.09 5.69
N VAL A 26 31.00 11.17 5.13
CA VAL A 26 31.61 11.91 4.03
C VAL A 26 31.84 13.36 4.48
N ALA A 27 32.89 14.02 3.99
CA ALA A 27 33.16 15.41 4.35
C ALA A 27 33.14 16.36 3.13
N PRO A 28 31.97 16.63 2.51
CA PRO A 28 31.87 17.62 1.44
C PRO A 28 32.23 19.00 2.00
N GLY A 29 33.24 19.66 1.45
CA GLY A 29 33.68 20.98 1.94
C GLY A 29 34.25 20.99 3.36
N GLY A 30 34.77 19.85 3.84
CA GLY A 30 35.45 19.73 5.14
C GLY A 30 34.55 19.53 6.36
N ARG A 31 33.21 19.53 6.21
CA ARG A 31 32.27 19.24 7.29
C ARG A 31 31.77 17.80 7.20
N PRO A 32 31.92 16.97 8.26
CA PRO A 32 31.47 15.59 8.23
C PRO A 32 29.93 15.51 8.22
N VAL A 33 29.40 14.74 7.27
CA VAL A 33 27.98 14.43 7.10
C VAL A 33 27.86 12.91 6.97
N THR A 34 26.94 12.31 7.73
CA THR A 34 26.59 10.91 7.56
C THR A 34 25.58 10.76 6.43
N VAL A 35 25.87 9.87 5.49
CA VAL A 35 24.94 9.46 4.43
C VAL A 35 24.64 7.97 4.53
N TYR A 36 23.52 7.57 3.95
CA TYR A 36 23.01 6.20 4.02
C TYR A 36 22.89 5.65 2.59
N PRO A 37 23.93 4.97 2.08
CA PRO A 37 23.88 4.35 0.76
C PRO A 37 22.73 3.36 0.66
N ALA A 38 21.91 3.50 -0.37
CA ALA A 38 20.70 2.71 -0.56
C ALA A 38 20.62 2.21 -1.99
N LEU A 39 19.96 1.07 -2.17
CA LEU A 39 19.48 0.68 -3.49
C LEU A 39 18.25 1.53 -3.83
N VAL A 40 18.17 2.02 -5.06
CA VAL A 40 17.09 2.87 -5.57
C VAL A 40 16.52 2.26 -6.84
N ASP A 41 15.20 2.10 -6.90
CA ASP A 41 14.49 1.66 -8.10
C ASP A 41 14.54 2.74 -9.20
N GLU A 42 15.05 2.39 -10.38
CA GLU A 42 15.09 3.25 -11.58
C GLU A 42 14.08 2.80 -12.66
N GLY A 43 13.15 1.89 -12.31
CA GLY A 43 12.10 1.38 -13.19
C GLY A 43 12.55 0.20 -14.05
N THR A 44 13.63 0.33 -14.81
CA THR A 44 14.17 -0.79 -15.62
C THR A 44 15.45 -1.38 -15.04
N SER A 45 15.96 -0.79 -13.96
CA SER A 45 17.17 -1.18 -13.27
C SER A 45 17.16 -0.63 -11.84
N VAL A 46 18.27 -0.83 -11.12
CA VAL A 46 18.51 -0.30 -9.79
C VAL A 46 19.82 0.47 -9.75
N ALA A 47 19.85 1.51 -8.92
CA ALA A 47 21.03 2.29 -8.61
C ALA A 47 21.46 2.14 -7.15
N ILE A 48 22.72 2.47 -6.87
CA ILE A 48 23.19 2.81 -5.53
C ILE A 48 23.24 4.34 -5.45
N ARG A 49 22.57 4.93 -4.45
CA ARG A 49 22.58 6.38 -4.18
C ARG A 49 22.75 6.66 -2.70
N ALA A 50 23.36 7.79 -2.37
CA ALA A 50 23.49 8.25 -1.00
C ALA A 50 22.21 8.99 -0.53
N LEU A 51 21.49 8.43 0.43
CA LEU A 51 20.30 9.06 1.03
C LEU A 51 20.62 9.74 2.36
N ARG A 52 19.71 10.62 2.82
CA ARG A 52 19.92 11.48 4.00
C ARG A 52 19.45 10.88 5.31
N THR A 53 18.60 9.86 5.29
CA THR A 53 18.05 9.24 6.51
C THR A 53 18.04 7.71 6.44
N PRO A 54 18.16 7.03 7.59
CA PRO A 54 18.03 5.56 7.65
C PRO A 54 16.66 5.06 7.17
N VAL A 55 15.60 5.85 7.40
CA VAL A 55 14.24 5.52 6.97
C VAL A 55 14.15 5.50 5.45
N ALA A 56 14.68 6.55 4.78
CA ALA A 56 14.72 6.63 3.33
C ALA A 56 15.56 5.48 2.73
N GLN A 57 16.70 5.14 3.35
CA GLN A 57 17.53 4.00 2.95
C GLN A 57 16.76 2.69 2.98
N ARG A 58 16.09 2.37 4.10
CA ARG A 58 15.32 1.12 4.23
C ARG A 58 14.19 1.03 3.21
N ARG A 59 13.42 2.11 3.05
CA ARG A 59 12.30 2.17 2.08
C ARG A 59 12.79 2.00 0.65
N SER A 60 13.81 2.76 0.27
CA SER A 60 14.35 2.73 -1.08
C SER A 60 14.94 1.35 -1.39
N THR A 61 15.71 0.79 -0.46
CA THR A 61 16.32 -0.54 -0.62
C THR A 61 15.26 -1.64 -0.71
N TRP A 62 14.14 -1.52 0.01
CA TRP A 62 13.00 -2.43 -0.15
C TRP A 62 12.43 -2.39 -1.57
N ALA A 63 12.07 -1.21 -2.06
CA ALA A 63 11.50 -1.04 -3.39
C ALA A 63 12.48 -1.50 -4.49
N ALA A 64 13.76 -1.20 -4.34
CA ALA A 64 14.81 -1.63 -5.27
C ALA A 64 15.03 -3.16 -5.22
N THR A 65 14.95 -3.78 -4.04
CA THR A 65 15.04 -5.25 -3.92
C THR A 65 13.86 -5.92 -4.61
N ARG A 66 12.64 -5.36 -4.45
CA ARG A 66 11.45 -5.77 -5.22
C ARG A 66 11.72 -5.69 -6.72
N ARG A 67 12.26 -4.56 -7.21
CA ARG A 67 12.63 -4.38 -8.64
C ARG A 67 13.63 -5.44 -9.11
N LEU A 68 14.69 -5.70 -8.36
CA LEU A 68 15.69 -6.72 -8.73
C LEU A 68 15.07 -8.11 -8.80
N LEU A 69 14.16 -8.47 -7.87
CA LEU A 69 13.43 -9.72 -7.94
C LEU A 69 12.54 -9.77 -9.18
N GLN A 70 11.83 -8.70 -9.53
CA GLN A 70 11.03 -8.62 -10.76
C GLN A 70 11.87 -8.80 -12.02
N LEU A 71 13.04 -8.15 -12.11
CA LEU A 71 13.92 -8.21 -13.27
C LEU A 71 14.60 -9.57 -13.42
N SER A 72 14.86 -10.26 -12.30
CA SER A 72 15.69 -11.47 -12.27
C SER A 72 14.89 -12.77 -12.10
N THR A 73 13.56 -12.69 -12.03
CA THR A 73 12.66 -13.85 -11.95
C THR A 73 11.67 -13.87 -13.12
N PRO A 74 11.32 -15.05 -13.67
CA PRO A 74 10.30 -15.13 -14.71
C PRO A 74 8.95 -14.61 -14.19
N SER A 75 8.30 -13.76 -14.99
CA SER A 75 6.97 -13.23 -14.64
C SER A 75 5.95 -14.36 -14.45
N PRO A 76 5.21 -14.39 -13.33
CA PRO A 76 4.21 -15.42 -13.07
C PRO A 76 2.92 -15.23 -13.89
N LEU A 77 2.74 -14.06 -14.52
CA LEU A 77 1.47 -13.61 -15.10
C LEU A 77 0.85 -14.61 -16.08
N LYS A 78 1.64 -15.13 -17.02
CA LYS A 78 1.15 -16.10 -18.01
C LYS A 78 0.62 -17.38 -17.35
N ALA A 79 1.28 -17.86 -16.31
CA ALA A 79 0.86 -19.05 -15.58
C ALA A 79 -0.40 -18.77 -14.76
N VAL A 80 -0.44 -17.64 -14.05
CA VAL A 80 -1.60 -17.20 -13.25
C VAL A 80 -2.82 -17.04 -14.13
N VAL A 81 -2.74 -16.26 -15.21
CA VAL A 81 -3.86 -16.03 -16.15
C VAL A 81 -4.39 -17.35 -16.72
N ARG A 82 -3.53 -18.33 -16.98
CA ARG A 82 -3.99 -19.66 -17.44
C ARG A 82 -4.80 -20.40 -16.36
N GLN A 83 -4.45 -20.23 -15.09
CA GLN A 83 -5.08 -20.91 -13.95
C GLN A 83 -6.34 -20.20 -13.42
N LEU A 84 -6.53 -18.91 -13.71
CA LEU A 84 -7.69 -18.16 -13.22
C LEU A 84 -9.02 -18.70 -13.77
N PRO A 85 -10.06 -18.85 -12.92
CA PRO A 85 -11.41 -19.16 -13.37
C PRO A 85 -11.95 -18.12 -14.36
N ALA A 86 -12.81 -18.55 -15.28
CA ALA A 86 -13.41 -17.65 -16.27
C ALA A 86 -14.18 -16.48 -15.62
N ARG A 87 -14.89 -16.75 -14.52
CA ARG A 87 -15.61 -15.74 -13.73
C ARG A 87 -14.69 -14.67 -13.18
N THR A 88 -13.54 -15.06 -12.61
CA THR A 88 -12.55 -14.12 -12.09
C THR A 88 -11.99 -13.25 -13.21
N LYS A 89 -11.65 -13.83 -14.37
CA LYS A 89 -11.17 -13.07 -15.54
C LYS A 89 -12.16 -11.99 -15.98
N LEU A 90 -13.44 -12.34 -16.09
CA LEU A 90 -14.51 -11.38 -16.40
C LEU A 90 -14.64 -10.30 -15.31
N GLY A 91 -14.57 -10.70 -14.05
CA GLY A 91 -14.60 -9.78 -12.91
C GLY A 91 -13.46 -8.77 -12.90
N LEU A 92 -12.27 -9.14 -13.39
CA LEU A 92 -11.13 -8.23 -13.48
C LEU A 92 -11.31 -7.19 -14.60
N GLN A 93 -11.93 -7.54 -15.73
CA GLN A 93 -12.13 -6.62 -16.86
C GLN A 93 -12.97 -5.40 -16.52
N ALA A 94 -13.85 -5.53 -15.53
CA ALA A 94 -14.69 -4.43 -15.05
C ALA A 94 -14.06 -3.68 -13.85
N SER A 95 -12.78 -3.91 -13.52
CA SER A 95 -12.11 -3.26 -12.39
C SER A 95 -12.13 -1.74 -12.51
N PRO A 96 -12.52 -0.98 -11.46
CA PRO A 96 -12.33 0.46 -11.42
C PRO A 96 -10.87 0.86 -11.13
N ALA A 97 -10.01 -0.08 -10.71
CA ALA A 97 -8.61 0.15 -10.33
C ALA A 97 -7.63 -0.04 -11.50
N GLY A 98 -7.76 0.78 -12.54
CA GLY A 98 -6.89 0.73 -13.71
C GLY A 98 -7.12 -0.50 -14.58
N SER A 99 -6.15 -0.82 -15.43
CA SER A 99 -6.25 -1.92 -16.39
C SER A 99 -5.97 -3.29 -15.74
N VAL A 100 -6.47 -4.36 -16.36
CA VAL A 100 -6.23 -5.74 -15.89
C VAL A 100 -4.72 -6.07 -15.81
N PRO A 101 -3.87 -5.71 -16.80
CA PRO A 101 -2.43 -5.92 -16.68
C PRO A 101 -1.82 -5.22 -15.46
N GLU A 102 -2.13 -3.94 -15.23
CA GLU A 102 -1.62 -3.18 -14.08
C GLU A 102 -2.03 -3.80 -12.75
N LEU A 103 -3.28 -4.24 -12.64
CA LEU A 103 -3.78 -4.93 -11.44
C LEU A 103 -3.07 -6.26 -11.19
N LEU A 104 -2.84 -7.05 -12.25
CA LEU A 104 -2.12 -8.31 -12.12
C LEU A 104 -0.65 -8.07 -11.76
N GLU A 105 -0.02 -7.05 -12.32
CA GLU A 105 1.34 -6.63 -11.97
C GLU A 105 1.43 -6.17 -10.51
N ASP A 106 0.43 -5.45 -10.00
CA ASP A 106 0.32 -5.08 -8.59
C ASP A 106 0.15 -6.31 -7.68
N CYS A 107 -0.59 -7.34 -8.12
CA CYS A 107 -0.65 -8.63 -7.42
C CYS A 107 0.72 -9.32 -7.37
N VAL A 108 1.53 -9.22 -8.44
CA VAL A 108 2.92 -9.73 -8.44
C VAL A 108 3.77 -8.92 -7.46
N GLN A 109 3.63 -7.60 -7.41
CA GLN A 109 4.34 -6.76 -6.45
C GLN A 109 4.04 -7.16 -5.01
N ALA A 110 2.75 -7.34 -4.68
CA ALA A 110 2.32 -7.82 -3.37
C ALA A 110 2.90 -9.21 -3.04
N ALA A 111 2.94 -10.13 -4.01
CA ALA A 111 3.53 -11.45 -3.84
C ALA A 111 5.06 -11.39 -3.61
N ILE A 112 5.77 -10.50 -4.30
CA ILE A 112 7.21 -10.28 -4.07
C ILE A 112 7.45 -9.69 -2.68
N ASP A 113 6.63 -8.73 -2.23
CA ASP A 113 6.74 -8.18 -0.88
C ASP A 113 6.55 -9.24 0.20
N MET A 114 5.70 -10.24 -0.04
CA MET A 114 5.56 -11.37 0.88
C MET A 114 6.83 -12.22 0.93
N VAL A 115 7.39 -12.60 -0.22
CA VAL A 115 8.66 -13.34 -0.29
C VAL A 115 9.76 -12.56 0.45
N LEU A 116 9.82 -11.25 0.23
CA LEU A 116 10.79 -10.39 0.87
C LEU A 116 10.58 -10.32 2.40
N THR A 117 9.33 -10.17 2.85
CA THR A 117 8.98 -10.13 4.27
C THR A 117 9.29 -11.45 4.98
N ASP A 118 8.89 -12.57 4.38
CA ASP A 118 9.13 -13.92 4.92
C ASP A 118 10.61 -14.26 4.97
N GLY A 119 11.40 -13.73 4.03
CA GLY A 119 12.86 -13.84 4.02
C GLY A 119 13.60 -12.88 4.97
N GLY A 120 12.88 -12.09 5.78
CA GLY A 120 13.47 -11.16 6.75
C GLY A 120 13.82 -9.77 6.20
N GLY A 121 13.34 -9.44 5.00
CA GLY A 121 13.55 -8.15 4.33
C GLY A 121 14.70 -8.15 3.31
N PRO A 122 15.13 -6.96 2.86
CA PRO A 122 16.22 -6.82 1.89
C PRO A 122 17.50 -7.51 2.36
N PRO A 123 18.15 -8.30 1.48
CA PRO A 123 19.36 -9.03 1.84
C PRO A 123 20.53 -8.06 2.06
N ARG A 124 21.56 -8.53 2.76
CA ARG A 124 22.80 -7.75 2.97
C ARG A 124 23.87 -8.04 1.92
N ASP A 125 23.75 -9.17 1.23
CA ASP A 125 24.73 -9.66 0.27
C ASP A 125 24.07 -10.43 -0.88
N ARG A 126 24.91 -10.84 -1.83
CA ARG A 126 24.50 -11.56 -3.03
C ARG A 126 23.97 -12.96 -2.71
N ALA A 127 24.48 -13.62 -1.67
CA ALA A 127 24.02 -14.95 -1.27
C ALA A 127 22.58 -14.90 -0.76
N GLY A 128 22.26 -13.93 0.10
CA GLY A 128 20.90 -13.67 0.56
C GLY A 128 19.96 -13.31 -0.59
N PHE A 129 20.41 -12.49 -1.55
CA PHE A 129 19.60 -12.20 -2.74
C PHE A 129 19.32 -13.44 -3.59
N ARG A 130 20.31 -14.33 -3.76
CA ARG A 130 20.11 -15.60 -4.47
C ARG A 130 19.12 -16.52 -3.77
N ALA A 131 19.13 -16.56 -2.44
CA ALA A 131 18.14 -17.31 -1.65
C ALA A 131 16.72 -16.75 -1.88
N LEU A 132 16.54 -15.42 -1.78
CA LEU A 132 15.27 -14.76 -2.09
C LEU A 132 14.82 -15.01 -3.54
N GLN A 133 15.74 -14.99 -4.50
CA GLN A 133 15.44 -15.26 -5.90
C GLN A 133 14.95 -16.70 -6.12
N ALA A 134 15.58 -17.68 -5.45
CA ALA A 134 15.14 -19.08 -5.49
C ALA A 134 13.75 -19.25 -4.89
N ASP A 135 13.49 -18.62 -3.74
CA ASP A 135 12.18 -18.65 -3.07
C ASP A 135 11.09 -17.99 -3.93
N ALA A 136 11.38 -16.82 -4.51
CA ALA A 136 10.50 -16.13 -5.44
C ALA A 136 10.15 -17.02 -6.65
N ARG A 137 11.13 -17.68 -7.27
CA ARG A 137 10.87 -18.60 -8.39
C ARG A 137 9.92 -19.74 -8.02
N ALA A 138 9.99 -20.24 -6.78
CA ALA A 138 9.11 -21.31 -6.32
C ALA A 138 7.70 -20.81 -5.98
N ARG A 139 7.57 -19.59 -5.46
CA ARG A 139 6.32 -19.14 -4.79
C ARG A 139 5.54 -18.06 -5.54
N LEU A 140 6.13 -17.35 -6.50
CA LEU A 140 5.45 -16.21 -7.12
C LEU A 140 4.16 -16.58 -7.85
N VAL A 141 4.09 -17.72 -8.52
CA VAL A 141 2.86 -18.18 -9.19
C VAL A 141 1.71 -18.40 -8.18
N PRO A 142 1.84 -19.27 -7.16
CA PRO A 142 0.75 -19.49 -6.21
C PRO A 142 0.42 -18.24 -5.40
N LEU A 143 1.41 -17.44 -4.97
CA LEU A 143 1.15 -16.22 -4.20
C LEU A 143 0.43 -15.15 -5.03
N THR A 144 0.79 -14.96 -6.30
CA THR A 144 0.08 -14.02 -7.17
C THR A 144 -1.37 -14.47 -7.39
N GLY A 145 -1.60 -15.76 -7.60
CA GLY A 145 -2.95 -16.31 -7.72
C GLY A 145 -3.80 -16.12 -6.45
N GLU A 146 -3.19 -16.26 -5.28
CA GLU A 146 -3.82 -15.93 -4.00
C GLU A 146 -4.23 -14.45 -3.95
N MET A 147 -3.34 -13.52 -4.30
CA MET A 147 -3.64 -12.09 -4.29
C MET A 147 -4.82 -11.75 -5.20
N VAL A 148 -4.85 -12.31 -6.41
CA VAL A 148 -5.99 -12.12 -7.34
C VAL A 148 -7.30 -12.61 -6.71
N THR A 149 -7.27 -13.76 -6.03
CA THR A 149 -8.45 -14.33 -5.37
C THR A 149 -8.93 -13.46 -4.21
N LEU A 150 -8.01 -12.91 -3.41
CA LEU A 150 -8.35 -12.02 -2.29
C LEU A 150 -8.95 -10.69 -2.75
N VAL A 151 -8.53 -10.20 -3.92
CA VAL A 151 -8.93 -8.91 -4.45
C VAL A 151 -10.29 -8.96 -5.18
N GLU A 152 -10.68 -10.10 -5.76
CA GLU A 152 -11.92 -10.24 -6.54
C GLU A 152 -13.18 -9.70 -5.81
N PRO A 153 -13.44 -10.03 -4.52
CA PRO A 153 -14.61 -9.53 -3.82
C PRO A 153 -14.56 -8.01 -3.57
N ALA A 154 -13.37 -7.45 -3.40
CA ALA A 154 -13.20 -6.01 -3.21
C ALA A 154 -13.52 -5.26 -4.51
N LEU A 155 -13.01 -5.73 -5.65
CA LEU A 155 -13.32 -5.12 -6.95
C LEU A 155 -14.81 -5.21 -7.30
N ALA A 156 -15.47 -6.31 -6.94
CA ALA A 156 -16.91 -6.45 -7.12
C ALA A 156 -17.68 -5.39 -6.32
N ALA A 157 -17.39 -5.23 -5.03
CA ALA A 157 -18.03 -4.21 -4.20
C ALA A 157 -17.69 -2.78 -4.65
N ALA A 158 -16.44 -2.53 -5.08
CA ALA A 158 -16.02 -1.21 -5.57
C ALA A 158 -16.78 -0.78 -6.83
N ARG A 159 -17.05 -1.71 -7.77
CA ARG A 159 -17.91 -1.45 -8.93
C ARG A 159 -19.32 -1.07 -8.54
N GLU A 160 -19.91 -1.80 -7.60
CA GLU A 160 -21.27 -1.55 -7.14
C GLU A 160 -21.36 -0.17 -6.48
N VAL A 161 -20.37 0.18 -5.65
CA VAL A 161 -20.26 1.52 -5.06
C VAL A 161 -20.16 2.58 -6.15
N GLN A 162 -19.30 2.38 -7.16
CA GLN A 162 -19.14 3.32 -8.26
C GLN A 162 -20.45 3.52 -9.05
N GLN A 163 -21.14 2.42 -9.39
CA GLN A 163 -22.43 2.47 -10.09
C GLN A 163 -23.50 3.24 -9.31
N LEU A 164 -23.61 3.00 -8.00
CA LEU A 164 -24.54 3.73 -7.14
C LEU A 164 -24.16 5.20 -7.00
N LEU A 165 -22.87 5.53 -6.92
CA LEU A 165 -22.40 6.92 -6.89
C LEU A 165 -22.71 7.68 -8.17
N ASP A 166 -22.59 7.04 -9.33
CA ASP A 166 -22.89 7.64 -10.63
C ASP A 166 -24.41 7.83 -10.83
N ALA A 167 -25.21 6.90 -10.28
CA ALA A 167 -26.67 6.96 -10.31
C ALA A 167 -27.27 7.85 -9.20
N ALA A 168 -26.51 8.20 -8.16
CA ALA A 168 -27.02 8.93 -7.01
C ALA A 168 -27.60 10.31 -7.40
N ARG A 169 -28.76 10.65 -6.85
CA ARG A 169 -29.44 11.95 -7.02
C ARG A 169 -29.89 12.45 -5.66
N GLY A 170 -29.87 13.77 -5.46
CA GLY A 170 -30.31 14.41 -4.22
C GLY A 170 -29.37 14.26 -3.02
N LEU A 171 -28.16 13.71 -3.22
CA LEU A 171 -27.09 13.76 -2.24
C LEU A 171 -26.37 15.10 -2.32
N SER A 172 -25.88 15.62 -1.19
CA SER A 172 -25.05 16.82 -1.18
C SER A 172 -23.69 16.57 -1.81
N ASP A 173 -23.07 17.63 -2.35
CA ASP A 173 -21.73 17.57 -2.94
C ASP A 173 -20.69 17.05 -1.93
N ASP A 174 -20.79 17.47 -0.66
CA ASP A 174 -19.90 17.01 0.41
C ASP A 174 -20.01 15.50 0.64
N THR A 175 -21.22 14.95 0.60
CA THR A 175 -21.46 13.51 0.78
C THR A 175 -20.86 12.72 -0.40
N LEU A 176 -21.06 13.21 -1.62
CA LEU A 176 -20.51 12.61 -2.83
C LEU A 176 -18.98 12.70 -2.84
N ALA A 177 -18.40 13.82 -2.44
CA ALA A 177 -16.96 14.02 -2.34
C ALA A 177 -16.35 13.08 -1.29
N ASP A 178 -16.98 12.94 -0.13
CA ASP A 178 -16.53 12.02 0.93
C ASP A 178 -16.53 10.55 0.47
N LEU A 179 -17.62 10.10 -0.15
CA LEU A 179 -17.74 8.72 -0.65
C LEU A 179 -16.75 8.44 -1.79
N ARG A 180 -16.58 9.38 -2.73
CA ARG A 180 -15.60 9.23 -3.82
C ARG A 180 -14.17 9.22 -3.27
N GLY A 181 -13.87 10.08 -2.31
CA GLY A 181 -12.57 10.11 -1.63
C GLY A 181 -12.28 8.81 -0.88
N GLN A 182 -13.28 8.26 -0.18
CA GLN A 182 -13.14 6.96 0.48
C GLN A 182 -12.91 5.83 -0.54
N LEU A 183 -13.67 5.79 -1.65
CA LEU A 183 -13.50 4.77 -2.69
C LEU A 183 -12.08 4.82 -3.29
N GLN A 184 -11.62 6.02 -3.68
CA GLN A 184 -10.28 6.24 -4.23
C GLN A 184 -9.18 5.95 -3.21
N GLY A 185 -9.44 6.12 -1.92
CA GLY A 185 -8.51 5.76 -0.85
C GLY A 185 -8.46 4.26 -0.52
N LEU A 186 -9.40 3.45 -1.03
CA LEU A 186 -9.44 2.00 -0.84
C LEU A 186 -9.03 1.24 -2.11
N VAL A 187 -9.39 1.75 -3.28
CA VAL A 187 -9.19 1.11 -4.57
C VAL A 187 -8.62 2.14 -5.56
N PHE A 188 -7.32 2.02 -5.83
CA PHE A 188 -6.53 2.90 -6.70
C PHE A 188 -5.43 2.07 -7.40
N PRO A 189 -4.81 2.53 -8.49
CA PRO A 189 -3.68 1.81 -9.09
C PRO A 189 -2.55 1.57 -8.07
N GLY A 190 -2.20 0.30 -7.82
CA GLY A 190 -1.21 -0.06 -6.78
C GLY A 190 -1.78 -0.41 -5.40
N PHE A 191 -3.11 -0.43 -5.23
CA PHE A 191 -3.72 -0.68 -3.92
C PHE A 191 -3.45 -2.08 -3.35
N VAL A 192 -3.16 -3.08 -4.18
CA VAL A 192 -2.96 -4.47 -3.73
C VAL A 192 -1.68 -4.58 -2.93
N SER A 193 -0.56 -4.11 -3.49
CA SER A 193 0.72 -4.05 -2.78
C SER A 193 0.71 -3.03 -1.64
N ALA A 194 0.05 -1.88 -1.81
CA ALA A 194 -0.07 -0.87 -0.76
C ALA A 194 -0.87 -1.35 0.45
N THR A 195 -1.95 -2.11 0.22
CA THR A 195 -2.78 -2.69 1.29
C THR A 195 -2.09 -3.88 1.96
N GLY A 196 -1.47 -4.75 1.15
CA GLY A 196 -0.81 -5.96 1.60
C GLY A 196 -1.78 -7.07 2.02
N ARG A 197 -1.29 -8.32 1.95
CA ARG A 197 -2.07 -9.54 2.19
C ARG A 197 -2.90 -9.53 3.47
N ALA A 198 -2.35 -9.01 4.57
CA ALA A 198 -3.02 -9.03 5.87
C ALA A 198 -4.31 -8.18 5.91
N ARG A 199 -4.41 -7.14 5.06
CA ARG A 199 -5.52 -6.19 5.03
C ARG A 199 -6.43 -6.34 3.83
N LEU A 200 -6.00 -7.00 2.75
CA LEU A 200 -6.84 -7.25 1.57
C LEU A 200 -8.21 -7.87 1.91
N PRO A 201 -8.33 -8.84 2.84
CA PRO A 201 -9.63 -9.39 3.24
C PRO A 201 -10.59 -8.37 3.88
N ASP A 202 -10.11 -7.21 4.32
CA ASP A 202 -10.92 -6.17 4.95
C ASP A 202 -11.60 -5.25 3.92
N LEU A 203 -10.99 -5.08 2.74
CA LEU A 203 -11.49 -4.15 1.72
C LEU A 203 -12.95 -4.42 1.32
N PRO A 204 -13.39 -5.68 1.09
CA PRO A 204 -14.80 -5.95 0.77
C PRO A 204 -15.75 -5.48 1.86
N ARG A 205 -15.35 -5.56 3.14
CA ARG A 205 -16.18 -5.11 4.27
C ARG A 205 -16.31 -3.59 4.28
N TYR A 206 -15.22 -2.86 4.06
CA TYR A 206 -15.24 -1.39 3.99
C TYR A 206 -16.11 -0.90 2.83
N LEU A 207 -15.95 -1.50 1.65
CA LEU A 207 -16.74 -1.16 0.46
C LEU A 207 -18.23 -1.48 0.65
N ARG A 208 -18.57 -2.61 1.28
CA ARG A 208 -19.96 -2.92 1.66
C ARG A 208 -20.52 -1.93 2.68
N GLY A 209 -19.68 -1.40 3.57
CA GLY A 209 -20.06 -0.30 4.46
C GLY A 209 -20.48 0.95 3.71
N MET A 210 -19.81 1.26 2.59
CA MET A 210 -20.18 2.37 1.71
C MET A 210 -21.52 2.12 1.03
N LEU A 211 -21.77 0.90 0.54
CA LEU A 211 -23.07 0.51 -0.03
C LEU A 211 -24.20 0.71 0.99
N HIS A 212 -24.01 0.21 2.21
CA HIS A 212 -24.99 0.36 3.28
C HIS A 212 -25.25 1.82 3.65
N ARG A 213 -24.21 2.67 3.62
CA ARG A 213 -24.37 4.11 3.81
C ARG A 213 -25.20 4.74 2.69
N LEU A 214 -24.84 4.46 1.43
CA LEU A 214 -25.54 4.96 0.24
C LEU A 214 -27.03 4.65 0.26
N GLU A 215 -27.41 3.43 0.63
CA GLU A 215 -28.80 3.00 0.74
C GLU A 215 -29.59 3.78 1.82
N ARG A 216 -28.93 4.19 2.91
CA ARG A 216 -29.59 4.73 4.10
C ARG A 216 -29.63 6.24 4.17
N ILE A 217 -28.72 6.94 3.48
CA ILE A 217 -28.66 8.40 3.49
C ILE A 217 -30.04 9.05 3.20
N PRO A 218 -30.82 8.64 2.19
CA PRO A 218 -32.10 9.28 1.88
C PRO A 218 -33.09 9.30 3.06
N ALA A 219 -33.06 8.26 3.91
CA ALA A 219 -33.93 8.16 5.07
C ALA A 219 -33.35 8.81 6.35
N ALA A 220 -32.11 9.30 6.31
CA ALA A 220 -31.36 9.68 7.50
C ALA A 220 -30.30 10.77 7.28
N VAL A 221 -30.55 11.72 6.36
CA VAL A 221 -29.56 12.74 5.93
C VAL A 221 -28.89 13.47 7.10
N ALA A 222 -29.66 13.96 8.07
CA ALA A 222 -29.10 14.69 9.22
C ALA A 222 -28.19 13.81 10.10
N ARG A 223 -28.52 12.52 10.27
CA ARG A 223 -27.68 11.58 11.01
C ARG A 223 -26.41 11.25 10.25
N ASP A 224 -26.51 11.11 8.93
CA ASP A 224 -25.33 10.91 8.07
C ASP A 224 -24.38 12.10 8.15
N ALA A 225 -24.89 13.32 8.05
CA ALA A 225 -24.10 14.55 8.14
C ALA A 225 -23.33 14.64 9.47
N VAL A 226 -23.99 14.34 10.60
CA VAL A 226 -23.32 14.32 11.93
C VAL A 226 -22.21 13.26 12.00
N ALA A 227 -22.46 12.06 11.46
CA ALA A 227 -21.44 11.01 11.41
C ALA A 227 -20.27 11.38 10.47
N MET A 228 -20.55 12.02 9.34
CA MET A 228 -19.55 12.51 8.40
C MET A 228 -18.66 13.57 9.03
N THR A 229 -19.22 14.56 9.73
CA THR A 229 -18.45 15.59 10.45
C THR A 229 -17.47 14.97 11.45
N ARG A 230 -17.90 13.94 12.20
CA ARG A 230 -17.03 13.22 13.14
C ARG A 230 -15.87 12.52 12.44
N VAL A 231 -16.13 11.88 11.29
CA VAL A 231 -15.06 11.25 10.51
C VAL A 231 -14.08 12.28 9.97
N HIS A 232 -14.57 13.41 9.44
CA HIS A 232 -13.73 14.49 8.90
C HIS A 232 -12.81 15.08 9.98
N ALA A 233 -13.33 15.34 11.18
CA ALA A 233 -12.53 15.85 12.29
C ALA A 233 -11.35 14.92 12.64
N VAL A 234 -11.56 13.60 12.70
CA VAL A 234 -10.46 12.65 12.95
C VAL A 234 -9.54 12.53 11.74
N HIS A 235 -10.08 12.58 10.52
CA HIS A 235 -9.30 12.48 9.30
C HIS A 235 -8.37 13.69 9.11
N ASP A 236 -8.78 14.88 9.51
CA ASP A 236 -7.96 16.09 9.43
C ASP A 236 -6.73 16.01 10.33
N GLU A 237 -6.90 15.57 11.58
CA GLU A 237 -5.77 15.31 12.50
C GLU A 237 -4.84 14.22 11.97
N TYR A 238 -5.41 13.15 11.40
CA TYR A 238 -4.63 12.11 10.72
C TYR A 238 -3.76 12.69 9.59
N ARG A 239 -4.32 13.59 8.75
CA ARG A 239 -3.57 14.20 7.63
C ARG A 239 -2.41 15.04 8.13
N GLN A 240 -2.59 15.80 9.21
CA GLN A 240 -1.52 16.59 9.81
C GLN A 240 -0.40 15.69 10.34
N LEU A 241 -0.75 14.64 11.07
CA LEU A 241 0.20 13.66 11.60
C LEU A 241 0.97 12.95 10.48
N ALA A 242 0.26 12.49 9.43
CA ALA A 242 0.87 11.82 8.29
C ALA A 242 1.84 12.70 7.51
N ALA A 243 1.63 14.02 7.49
CA ALA A 243 2.57 14.96 6.88
C ALA A 243 3.85 15.14 7.71
N GLN A 244 3.75 15.04 9.05
CA GLN A 244 4.90 15.14 9.95
C GLN A 244 5.72 13.84 10.01
N LEU A 245 5.03 12.71 9.89
CA LEU A 245 5.61 11.36 9.96
C LEU A 245 5.33 10.58 8.67
N PRO A 246 5.88 11.03 7.52
CA PRO A 246 5.66 10.36 6.26
C PRO A 246 6.21 8.93 6.32
N ASP A 247 5.43 8.00 5.79
CA ASP A 247 5.74 6.56 5.72
C ASP A 247 5.94 5.86 7.07
N ASP A 248 5.45 6.42 8.18
CA ASP A 248 5.50 5.74 9.46
C ASP A 248 4.51 4.55 9.50
N PRO A 249 4.94 3.33 9.90
CA PRO A 249 4.05 2.18 10.01
C PRO A 249 2.87 2.38 10.97
N ALA A 250 3.05 3.13 12.05
CA ALA A 250 1.98 3.42 13.01
C ALA A 250 0.96 4.39 12.41
N VAL A 251 1.41 5.40 11.65
CA VAL A 251 0.51 6.26 10.86
C VAL A 251 -0.31 5.42 9.88
N ARG A 252 0.33 4.50 9.14
CA ARG A 252 -0.40 3.57 8.26
C ARG A 252 -1.39 2.68 9.02
N ALA A 253 -1.10 2.29 10.25
CA ALA A 253 -2.04 1.53 11.07
C ALA A 253 -3.27 2.38 11.45
N ILE A 254 -3.07 3.66 11.80
CA ILE A 254 -4.14 4.61 12.13
C ILE A 254 -5.07 4.85 10.94
N ARG A 255 -4.54 4.92 9.72
CA ARG A 255 -5.35 5.00 8.49
C ARG A 255 -6.46 3.95 8.47
N TRP A 256 -6.16 2.73 8.88
CA TRP A 256 -7.18 1.68 8.91
C TRP A 256 -8.20 1.86 10.03
N LEU A 257 -7.82 2.46 11.16
CA LEU A 257 -8.78 2.79 12.20
C LEU A 257 -9.83 3.80 11.72
N LEU A 258 -9.48 4.68 10.76
CA LEU A 258 -10.47 5.55 10.11
C LEU A 258 -11.54 4.75 9.35
N GLU A 259 -11.17 3.66 8.66
CA GLU A 259 -12.17 2.79 8.01
C GLU A 259 -13.02 2.03 9.04
N GLU A 260 -12.40 1.58 10.13
CA GLU A 260 -13.15 0.95 11.22
C GLU A 260 -14.13 1.94 11.87
N LEU A 261 -13.74 3.20 12.04
CA LEU A 261 -14.63 4.25 12.53
C LEU A 261 -15.81 4.44 11.58
N ARG A 262 -15.56 4.51 10.27
CA ARG A 262 -16.62 4.61 9.26
C ARG A 262 -17.60 3.43 9.35
N ILE A 263 -17.12 2.20 9.47
CA ILE A 263 -18.00 1.04 9.70
C ILE A 263 -18.82 1.20 10.99
N SER A 264 -18.21 1.64 12.09
CA SER A 264 -18.91 1.82 13.37
C SER A 264 -20.01 2.89 13.34
N LEU A 265 -19.89 3.89 12.46
CA LEU A 265 -20.84 4.99 12.35
C LEU A 265 -21.92 4.74 11.31
N PHE A 266 -21.54 4.18 10.16
CA PHE A 266 -22.43 4.05 9.01
C PHE A 266 -23.03 2.66 8.87
N ALA A 267 -22.35 1.60 9.29
CA ALA A 267 -22.71 0.21 8.96
C ALA A 267 -22.41 -0.79 10.11
N GLN A 268 -22.95 -0.52 11.29
CA GLN A 268 -22.67 -1.27 12.53
C GLN A 268 -22.88 -2.79 12.41
N SER A 269 -23.86 -3.23 11.61
CA SER A 269 -24.17 -4.65 11.40
C SER A 269 -23.04 -5.44 10.72
N LEU A 270 -22.09 -4.78 10.07
CA LEU A 270 -20.94 -5.42 9.43
C LEU A 270 -19.81 -5.75 10.40
N GLY A 271 -19.82 -5.16 11.60
CA GLY A 271 -18.79 -5.35 12.61
C GLY A 271 -17.43 -4.73 12.27
N THR A 272 -16.63 -4.47 13.30
CA THR A 272 -15.26 -3.95 13.19
C THR A 272 -14.26 -5.03 13.63
N ARG A 273 -13.01 -4.98 13.15
CA ARG A 273 -11.97 -5.95 13.58
C ARG A 273 -11.58 -5.85 15.04
N GLY A 274 -11.90 -4.72 15.66
CA GLY A 274 -11.67 -4.44 17.06
C GLY A 274 -12.47 -3.24 17.49
N GLN A 275 -12.39 -2.91 18.77
CA GLN A 275 -13.07 -1.74 19.32
C GLN A 275 -12.45 -0.44 18.78
N VAL A 276 -13.28 0.42 18.22
CA VAL A 276 -12.87 1.70 17.61
C VAL A 276 -13.77 2.84 18.11
N SER A 277 -13.18 4.02 18.28
CA SER A 277 -13.88 5.28 18.54
C SER A 277 -12.95 6.44 18.22
N GLU A 278 -13.49 7.65 18.05
CA GLU A 278 -12.69 8.88 17.86
C GLU A 278 -11.62 9.01 18.95
N LYS A 279 -12.01 8.86 20.22
CA LYS A 279 -11.10 8.91 21.38
C LYS A 279 -9.93 7.92 21.27
N ARG A 280 -10.18 6.71 20.77
CA ARG A 280 -9.12 5.70 20.59
C ARG A 280 -8.18 6.06 19.46
N ILE A 281 -8.70 6.65 18.40
CA ILE A 281 -7.90 7.08 17.26
C ILE A 281 -7.03 8.27 17.66
N TYR A 282 -7.59 9.28 18.33
CA TYR A 282 -6.81 10.40 18.87
C TYR A 282 -5.71 9.93 19.82
N ARG A 283 -6.01 9.01 20.74
CA ARG A 283 -4.98 8.41 21.60
C ARG A 283 -3.87 7.73 20.80
N ALA A 284 -4.21 6.97 19.76
CA ALA A 284 -3.22 6.31 18.92
C ALA A 284 -2.35 7.33 18.15
N MET A 285 -2.92 8.49 17.78
CA MET A 285 -2.17 9.60 17.20
C MET A 285 -1.24 10.24 18.22
N ASP A 286 -1.73 10.54 19.43
CA ASP A 286 -0.95 11.15 20.52
C ASP A 286 0.26 10.29 20.91
N GLU A 287 0.10 8.96 20.91
CA GLU A 287 1.17 8.01 21.26
C GLU A 287 2.36 8.05 20.27
N ILE A 288 2.16 8.57 19.05
CA ILE A 288 3.20 8.63 18.02
C ILE A 288 3.53 10.05 17.58
N ALA A 289 2.80 11.05 18.05
CA ALA A 289 3.05 12.44 17.70
C ALA A 289 4.47 12.85 18.12
N PRO A 290 5.21 13.61 17.29
CA PRO A 290 6.51 14.12 17.68
C PRO A 290 6.37 14.97 18.95
N THR A 291 7.12 14.64 19.99
CA THR A 291 7.23 15.53 21.15
C THR A 291 7.89 16.83 20.68
N GLY A 292 7.22 17.96 20.92
CA GLY A 292 7.77 19.30 20.62
C GLY A 292 9.05 19.61 21.38
#